data_AF-A0A3B0V798-F1
#
_entry.id   AF-A0A3B0V798-F1
#
_cell.length_a   1.000
_cell.length_b   1.000
_cell.length_c   1.000
_cell.angle_alpha   90.00
_cell.angle_beta   90.00
_cell.angle_gamma   90.00
#
_symmetry.space_group_name_H-M   'P 1'
#
loop_
_entity.id
_entity.type
_entity.pdbx_description
1 polymer ?
#
loop_
_entity_poly.entity_id
_entity_poly.type
_entity_poly.pdbx_seq_one_letter_code
_entity_poly.pdbx_strand_id
1 'polypeptide(L)'
;MIINGKLNNKRLSSKALEENIQAAVHNGSHSLEIKAQGQHGIGGRLWPGDDKINIKVSGPVGQRLGAMGMQGTEIVVNGSASDDVGWLNCGATITVLGDVTNGAHNAGAQGILYVQGGGGARCDTMTKNN
;
A
#
# COMPACT_ATOMS: atom_id res chain seq x y z
N MET A 1 7.17 -13.33 -5.12
CA MET A 1 7.17 -13.99 -3.80
C MET A 1 5.81 -13.78 -3.14
N ILE A 2 5.26 -14.79 -2.46
CA ILE A 2 3.98 -14.67 -1.72
C ILE A 2 4.28 -14.44 -0.24
N ILE A 3 3.62 -13.46 0.39
CA ILE A 3 3.69 -13.19 1.83
C ILE A 3 2.28 -13.24 2.40
N ASN A 4 2.08 -14.09 3.41
CA ASN A 4 0.79 -14.30 4.04
C ASN A 4 0.62 -13.42 5.28
N GLY A 5 -0.48 -12.68 5.37
CA GLY A 5 -0.89 -11.91 6.55
C GLY A 5 -1.42 -12.78 7.70
N LYS A 6 -1.33 -14.11 7.58
CA LYS A 6 -1.67 -15.07 8.64
C LYS A 6 -0.60 -16.15 8.73
N LEU A 7 -0.35 -16.62 9.94
CA LEU A 7 0.49 -17.76 10.24
C LEU A 7 -0.23 -18.64 11.27
N ASN A 8 -0.36 -19.94 11.00
CA ASN A 8 -1.04 -20.90 11.89
C ASN A 8 -2.46 -20.43 12.28
N ASN A 9 -3.24 -19.96 11.29
CA ASN A 9 -4.58 -19.37 11.46
C ASN A 9 -4.67 -18.14 12.37
N LYS A 10 -3.53 -17.55 12.75
CA LYS A 10 -3.48 -16.30 13.50
C LYS A 10 -3.04 -15.17 12.57
N ARG A 11 -3.77 -14.05 12.64
CA ARG A 11 -3.43 -12.82 11.92
C ARG A 11 -2.06 -12.31 12.38
N LEU A 12 -1.16 -12.03 11.44
CA LEU A 12 0.09 -11.33 11.73
C LEU A 12 -0.19 -9.89 12.15
N SER A 13 0.62 -9.36 13.07
CA SER A 13 0.59 -7.93 13.35
C SER A 13 1.00 -7.13 12.10
N SER A 14 0.57 -5.87 12.00
CA SER A 14 0.97 -5.00 10.89
C SER A 14 2.49 -4.87 10.82
N LYS A 15 3.15 -4.74 11.99
CA LYS A 15 4.61 -4.69 12.11
C LYS A 15 5.29 -5.95 11.55
N ALA A 16 4.84 -7.13 11.95
CA ALA A 16 5.45 -8.38 11.48
C ALA A 16 5.27 -8.57 9.96
N LEU A 17 4.12 -8.17 9.40
CA LEU A 17 3.92 -8.21 7.95
C LEU A 17 4.84 -7.21 7.23
N GLU A 18 4.99 -5.99 7.76
CA GLU A 18 5.90 -4.98 7.23
C GLU A 18 7.36 -5.45 7.25
N GLU A 19 7.82 -6.03 8.36
CA GLU A 19 9.17 -6.60 8.48
C GLU A 19 9.43 -7.68 7.43
N ASN A 20 8.45 -8.56 7.17
CA ASN A 20 8.55 -9.58 6.13
C ASN A 20 8.63 -8.98 4.72
N ILE A 21 7.85 -7.93 4.44
CA ILE A 21 7.86 -7.23 3.15
C ILE A 21 9.22 -6.54 2.94
N GLN A 22 9.68 -5.79 3.94
CA GLN A 22 10.98 -5.09 3.91
C GLN A 22 12.13 -6.08 3.73
N ALA A 23 12.14 -7.19 4.47
CA ALA A 23 13.16 -8.22 4.33
C ALA A 23 13.14 -8.86 2.92
N ALA A 24 11.95 -9.12 2.37
CA ALA A 24 11.84 -9.65 1.01
C ALA A 24 12.42 -8.70 -0.05
N VAL A 25 12.08 -7.40 0.04
CA VAL A 25 12.63 -6.37 -0.86
C VAL A 25 14.14 -6.24 -0.70
N HIS A 26 14.63 -6.15 0.54
CA HIS A 26 16.07 -6.07 0.82
C HIS A 26 16.85 -7.28 0.27
N ASN A 27 16.22 -8.45 0.25
CA ASN A 27 16.79 -9.68 -0.31
C ASN A 27 16.58 -9.81 -1.84
N GLY A 28 16.23 -8.73 -2.54
CA GLY A 28 16.13 -8.68 -4.00
C GLY A 28 14.78 -9.05 -4.59
N SER A 29 13.70 -9.09 -3.79
CA SER A 29 12.35 -9.33 -4.33
C SER A 29 11.74 -8.06 -4.90
N HIS A 30 11.58 -8.03 -6.23
CA HIS A 30 10.94 -6.91 -6.95
C HIS A 30 9.45 -7.14 -7.26
N SER A 31 8.93 -8.35 -7.01
CA SER A 31 7.52 -8.69 -7.24
C SER A 31 6.96 -9.49 -6.06
N LEU A 32 5.98 -8.91 -5.37
CA LEU A 32 5.40 -9.42 -4.14
C LEU A 32 3.88 -9.61 -4.31
N GLU A 33 3.37 -10.70 -3.77
CA GLU A 33 1.93 -10.94 -3.63
C GLU A 33 1.59 -11.08 -2.16
N ILE A 34 0.79 -10.16 -1.65
CA ILE A 34 0.43 -10.05 -0.23
C ILE A 34 -1.00 -10.55 -0.03
N LYS A 35 -1.17 -11.55 0.83
CA LYS A 35 -2.48 -12.03 1.29
C LYS A 35 -2.84 -11.34 2.60
N ALA A 36 -3.41 -10.15 2.50
CA ALA A 36 -3.77 -9.31 3.64
C ALA A 36 -4.93 -9.88 4.45
N GLN A 37 -4.96 -9.51 5.74
CA GLN A 37 -5.95 -9.88 6.76
C GLN A 37 -6.20 -8.65 7.67
N GLY A 38 -6.35 -7.47 7.07
CA GLY A 38 -6.60 -6.20 7.76
C GLY A 38 -5.35 -5.56 8.36
N GLN A 39 -4.15 -5.89 7.87
CA GLN A 39 -2.92 -5.19 8.27
C GLN A 39 -2.87 -3.79 7.65
N HIS A 40 -2.27 -2.87 8.40
CA HIS A 40 -2.13 -1.47 8.03
C HIS A 40 -0.76 -1.25 7.37
N GLY A 41 -0.61 -0.21 6.56
CA GLY A 41 0.71 0.21 6.09
C GLY A 41 1.34 -0.66 5.00
N ILE A 42 0.60 -1.61 4.40
CA ILE A 42 1.16 -2.54 3.40
C ILE A 42 1.74 -1.75 2.22
N GLY A 43 2.98 -2.06 1.84
CA GLY A 43 3.65 -1.45 0.69
C GLY A 43 4.09 0.01 0.88
N GLY A 44 3.90 0.59 2.07
CA GLY A 44 4.45 1.90 2.41
C GLY A 44 5.93 1.83 2.81
N ARG A 45 6.63 2.98 2.74
CA ARG A 45 8.03 3.16 3.21
C ARG A 45 9.04 2.15 2.62
N LEU A 46 8.85 1.74 1.37
CA LEU A 46 9.84 0.94 0.63
C LEU A 46 10.80 1.85 -0.11
N TRP A 47 12.08 1.46 -0.14
CA TRP A 47 13.17 2.19 -0.80
C TRP A 47 13.65 1.40 -2.02
N PRO A 48 13.00 1.57 -3.19
CA PRO A 48 13.30 0.79 -4.39
C PRO A 48 14.68 1.07 -5.04
N GLY A 49 15.34 2.18 -4.71
CA GLY A 49 16.54 2.60 -5.43
C GLY A 49 16.22 2.89 -6.90
N ASP A 50 16.98 2.32 -7.83
CA ASP A 50 16.75 2.42 -9.28
C ASP A 50 15.76 1.37 -9.81
N ASP A 51 15.37 0.39 -8.99
CA ASP A 51 14.51 -0.72 -9.40
C ASP A 51 13.02 -0.38 -9.26
N LYS A 52 12.17 -1.19 -9.89
CA LYS A 52 10.72 -1.15 -9.66
C LYS A 52 10.30 -2.25 -8.71
N ILE A 53 9.53 -1.90 -7.67
CA ILE A 53 8.90 -2.87 -6.76
C ILE A 53 7.41 -2.94 -7.09
N ASN A 54 6.95 -4.12 -7.46
CA ASN A 54 5.56 -4.40 -7.77
C ASN A 54 4.91 -5.19 -6.63
N ILE A 55 3.81 -4.70 -6.10
CA ILE A 55 3.09 -5.33 -5.00
C ILE A 55 1.65 -5.56 -5.41
N LYS A 56 1.22 -6.82 -5.45
CA LYS A 56 -0.19 -7.21 -5.59
C LYS A 56 -0.75 -7.55 -4.22
N VAL A 57 -1.84 -6.92 -3.83
CA VAL A 57 -2.49 -7.13 -2.52
C VAL A 57 -3.88 -7.72 -2.74
N SER A 58 -4.24 -8.72 -1.95
CA SER A 58 -5.58 -9.31 -1.94
C SER A 58 -6.03 -9.66 -0.53
N GLY A 59 -7.33 -9.82 -0.33
CA GLY A 59 -7.94 -9.98 1.00
C GLY A 59 -8.25 -8.64 1.67
N PRO A 60 -8.70 -8.63 2.94
CA PRO A 60 -9.01 -7.39 3.64
C PRO A 60 -7.76 -6.53 3.82
N VAL A 61 -7.80 -5.27 3.36
CA VAL A 61 -6.68 -4.32 3.46
C VAL A 61 -7.00 -3.27 4.52
N GLY A 62 -6.11 -3.11 5.50
CA GLY A 62 -6.26 -2.13 6.57
C GLY A 62 -5.87 -0.71 6.13
N GLN A 63 -5.83 0.21 7.10
CA GLN A 63 -5.57 1.62 6.84
C GLN A 63 -4.15 1.85 6.30
N ARG A 64 -3.93 2.99 5.64
CA ARG A 64 -2.60 3.48 5.25
C ARG A 64 -1.85 2.58 4.27
N LEU A 65 -2.56 1.84 3.44
CA LEU A 65 -1.94 1.14 2.30
C LEU A 65 -1.09 2.13 1.49
N GLY A 66 0.15 1.77 1.19
CA GLY A 66 1.05 2.60 0.38
C GLY A 66 1.42 3.95 1.00
N ALA A 67 1.21 4.13 2.31
CA ALA A 67 1.54 5.39 2.97
C ALA A 67 3.04 5.68 2.91
N MET A 68 3.40 6.94 2.64
CA MET A 68 4.78 7.35 2.38
C MET A 68 5.43 6.53 1.26
N GLY A 69 4.65 6.19 0.22
CA GLY A 69 5.13 5.44 -0.93
C GLY A 69 6.13 6.24 -1.74
N MET A 70 7.23 5.62 -2.14
CA MET A 70 8.31 6.27 -2.89
C MET A 70 8.22 5.94 -4.38
N GLN A 71 8.75 6.85 -5.22
CA GLN A 71 8.92 6.61 -6.65
C GLN A 71 9.60 5.26 -6.91
N GLY A 72 9.12 4.52 -7.91
CA GLY A 72 9.58 3.15 -8.19
C GLY A 72 8.75 2.06 -7.50
N THR A 73 7.84 2.42 -6.58
CA THR A 73 6.89 1.47 -5.98
C THR A 73 5.55 1.51 -6.72
N GLU A 74 5.09 0.33 -7.15
CA GLU A 74 3.78 0.13 -7.76
C GLU A 74 2.96 -0.86 -6.93
N ILE A 75 1.74 -0.48 -6.56
CA ILE A 75 0.85 -1.28 -5.72
C ILE A 75 -0.48 -1.46 -6.45
N VAL A 76 -0.94 -2.71 -6.59
CA VAL A 76 -2.25 -3.05 -7.13
C VAL A 76 -3.04 -3.85 -6.09
N VAL A 77 -4.23 -3.37 -5.75
CA VAL A 77 -5.13 -4.02 -4.79
C VAL A 77 -6.30 -4.66 -5.52
N ASN A 78 -6.42 -5.97 -5.38
CA ASN A 78 -7.56 -6.75 -5.87
C ASN A 78 -8.70 -6.68 -4.85
N GLY A 79 -9.38 -5.53 -4.78
CA GLY A 79 -10.49 -5.25 -3.88
C GLY A 79 -10.43 -3.83 -3.32
N SER A 80 -11.14 -3.60 -2.22
CA SER A 80 -11.19 -2.30 -1.53
C SER A 80 -10.09 -2.17 -0.46
N ALA A 81 -9.79 -0.93 -0.07
CA ALA A 81 -8.87 -0.62 1.01
C ALA A 81 -9.49 0.39 1.99
N SER A 82 -9.07 0.31 3.26
CA SER A 82 -9.55 1.18 4.33
C SER A 82 -8.92 2.59 4.25
N ASP A 83 -9.03 3.38 5.32
CA ASP A 83 -8.74 4.81 5.29
C ASP A 83 -7.28 5.10 4.94
N ASP A 84 -7.03 6.32 4.48
CA ASP A 84 -5.69 6.89 4.30
C ASP A 84 -4.82 6.15 3.27
N VAL A 85 -5.41 5.51 2.25
CA VAL A 85 -4.66 4.92 1.12
C VAL A 85 -3.76 5.99 0.49
N GLY A 86 -2.47 5.73 0.35
CA GLY A 86 -1.54 6.71 -0.23
C GLY A 86 -1.32 7.95 0.65
N TRP A 87 -1.59 7.87 1.96
CA TRP A 87 -1.29 8.97 2.87
C TRP A 87 0.19 9.36 2.79
N LEU A 88 0.47 10.65 2.60
CA LEU A 88 1.82 11.17 2.38
C LEU A 88 2.54 10.52 1.19
N ASN A 89 1.84 10.19 0.10
CA ASN A 89 2.49 9.64 -1.09
C ASN A 89 3.59 10.59 -1.62
N CYS A 90 4.76 10.03 -1.88
CA CYS A 90 5.97 10.72 -2.32
C CYS A 90 6.43 10.23 -3.70
N GLY A 91 5.59 9.51 -4.46
CA GLY A 91 5.92 9.09 -5.82
C GLY A 91 5.45 7.69 -6.21
N ALA A 92 4.86 6.93 -5.28
CA ALA A 92 4.33 5.60 -5.60
C ALA A 92 3.11 5.69 -6.53
N THR A 93 2.95 4.66 -7.35
CA THR A 93 1.74 4.44 -8.14
C THR A 93 0.88 3.38 -7.44
N ILE A 94 -0.32 3.76 -7.03
CA ILE A 94 -1.23 2.89 -6.28
C ILE A 94 -2.52 2.75 -7.09
N THR A 95 -2.96 1.52 -7.33
CA THR A 95 -4.21 1.20 -8.01
C THR A 95 -5.08 0.35 -7.10
N VAL A 96 -6.28 0.83 -6.80
CA VAL A 96 -7.29 0.11 -6.02
C VAL A 96 -8.46 -0.26 -6.92
N LEU A 97 -8.69 -1.56 -7.13
CA LEU A 97 -9.74 -2.06 -8.03
C LEU A 97 -11.14 -2.07 -7.37
N GLY A 98 -11.24 -1.74 -6.10
CA GLY A 98 -12.49 -1.51 -5.37
C GLY A 98 -12.57 -0.09 -4.84
N ASP A 99 -13.22 0.05 -3.68
CA ASP A 99 -13.40 1.34 -3.00
C ASP A 99 -12.21 1.70 -2.12
N VAL A 100 -12.04 3.01 -1.90
CA VAL A 100 -11.23 3.55 -0.80
C VAL A 100 -12.14 4.32 0.15
N THR A 101 -11.83 4.31 1.44
CA THR A 101 -12.64 5.04 2.42
C THR A 101 -12.12 6.46 2.61
N ASN A 102 -12.00 6.95 3.84
CA ASN A 102 -11.74 8.36 4.10
C ASN A 102 -10.26 8.69 3.94
N GLY A 103 -9.94 9.95 3.61
CA GLY A 103 -8.56 10.43 3.61
C GLY A 103 -7.68 9.83 2.52
N ALA A 104 -8.25 9.21 1.49
CA ALA A 104 -7.47 8.67 0.38
C ALA A 104 -6.61 9.78 -0.23
N HIS A 105 -5.34 9.48 -0.43
CA HIS A 105 -4.28 10.37 -0.91
C HIS A 105 -4.04 11.64 -0.06
N ASN A 106 -4.49 11.65 1.20
CA ASN A 106 -4.28 12.79 2.09
C ASN A 106 -2.80 13.14 2.25
N ALA A 107 -2.49 14.43 2.12
CA ALA A 107 -1.16 15.01 2.23
C ALA A 107 -0.12 14.42 1.24
N GLY A 108 -0.56 13.82 0.13
CA GLY A 108 0.32 13.42 -0.96
C GLY A 108 1.07 14.62 -1.53
N ALA A 109 2.38 14.45 -1.77
CA ALA A 109 3.23 15.46 -2.42
C ALA A 109 3.55 15.08 -3.87
N GLN A 110 3.56 13.79 -4.19
CA GLN A 110 3.80 13.22 -5.52
C GLN A 110 3.12 11.85 -5.64
N GLY A 111 3.23 11.22 -6.82
CA GLY A 111 2.67 9.90 -7.08
C GLY A 111 1.23 9.96 -7.55
N ILE A 112 0.65 8.77 -7.76
CA ILE A 112 -0.70 8.64 -8.33
C ILE A 112 -1.48 7.60 -7.55
N LEU A 113 -2.73 7.91 -7.23
CA LEU A 113 -3.71 6.96 -6.72
C LEU A 113 -4.85 6.82 -7.74
N TYR A 114 -4.98 5.63 -8.34
CA TYR A 114 -6.11 5.23 -9.14
C TYR A 114 -7.11 4.45 -8.28
N VAL A 115 -8.39 4.80 -8.37
CA VAL A 115 -9.49 4.12 -7.68
C VAL A 115 -10.57 3.78 -8.70
N GLN A 116 -10.91 2.50 -8.80
CA GLN A 116 -11.97 2.03 -9.70
C GLN A 116 -13.37 2.19 -9.06
N GLY A 117 -13.46 2.04 -7.74
CA GLY A 117 -14.70 2.23 -6.99
C GLY A 117 -14.92 3.68 -6.53
N GLY A 118 -15.60 3.84 -5.41
CA GLY A 118 -15.85 5.13 -4.76
C GLY A 118 -14.75 5.54 -3.78
N GLY A 119 -14.69 6.84 -3.51
CA GLY A 119 -13.91 7.42 -2.40
C GLY A 119 -14.83 7.84 -1.25
N GLY A 120 -14.33 7.75 -0.02
CA GLY A 120 -14.99 8.26 1.17
C GLY A 120 -14.82 9.77 1.36
N ALA A 121 -15.03 10.25 2.59
CA ALA A 121 -14.89 11.66 2.89
C ALA A 121 -13.42 12.10 2.90
N ARG A 122 -13.18 13.36 2.54
CA ARG A 122 -11.86 14.02 2.67
C ARG A 122 -10.75 13.35 1.87
N CYS A 123 -11.06 12.81 0.69
CA CYS A 123 -10.03 12.42 -0.27
C CYS A 123 -9.24 13.66 -0.74
N ASP A 124 -7.96 13.48 -1.05
CA ASP A 124 -7.03 14.51 -1.53
C ASP A 124 -6.91 15.73 -0.61
N THR A 125 -7.23 15.61 0.69
CA THR A 125 -7.01 16.73 1.60
C THR A 125 -5.53 17.02 1.78
N MET A 126 -5.16 18.29 1.94
CA MET A 126 -3.78 18.71 2.17
C MET A 126 -2.76 18.25 1.10
N THR A 127 -3.21 17.80 -0.09
CA THR A 127 -2.31 17.46 -1.19
C THR A 127 -1.48 18.67 -1.58
N LYS A 128 -0.20 18.42 -1.79
CA LYS A 128 0.79 19.44 -2.12
C LYS A 128 1.20 19.28 -3.57
N ASN A 129 1.64 20.38 -4.15
CA ASN A 129 2.34 20.38 -5.42
C ASN A 129 3.80 20.76 -5.12
N ASN A 130 4.73 19.89 -5.50
CA ASN A 130 6.17 20.05 -5.30
C ASN A 130 6.87 20.20 -6.65
#